data_AF-A0A9C9W4U3-F1
#
_entry.id   AF-A0A9C9W4U3-F1
#
_cell.length_a   1.000
_cell.length_b   1.000
_cell.length_c   1.000
_cell.angle_alpha   90.00
_cell.angle_beta   90.00
_cell.angle_gamma   90.00
#
_symmetry.space_group_name_H-M   'P 1'
#
loop_
_entity.id
_entity.type
_entity.pdbx_description
1 polymer ?
#
loop_
_entity_poly.entity_id
_entity_poly.type
_entity_poly.pdbx_seq_one_letter_code
_entity_poly.pdbx_strand_id
1 'polypeptide(L)' 'RIRLTAPPVDGKANQQLIKFLARTFGVSKSRVELLSGSSGRNKRLRIHQPQRLPPGIHSAEM' A
#
# COMPACT_ATOMS: atom_id res chain seq x y z
N ARG A 1 1.26 -6.83 -10.04
CA ARG A 1 0.71 -5.52 -10.46
C ARG A 1 -0.66 -5.34 -9.81
N ILE A 2 -0.83 -4.35 -8.94
CA ILE A 2 -2.14 -4.04 -8.33
C ILE A 2 -2.92 -3.21 -9.34
N ARG A 3 -4.06 -3.72 -9.83
CA ARG A 3 -4.99 -2.94 -10.66
C ARG A 3 -5.95 -2.20 -9.74
N LEU A 4 -5.71 -0.91 -9.50
CA LEU A 4 -6.72 -0.06 -8.86
C LEU A 4 -7.69 0.43 -9.93
N THR A 5 -8.97 0.16 -9.73
CA THR A 5 -10.10 0.67 -10.51
C THR A 5 -10.45 2.14 -10.17
N ALA A 6 -9.70 2.77 -9.27
CA ALA A 6 -9.94 4.16 -8.89
C ALA A 6 -9.46 5.13 -10.00
N PRO A 7 -10.27 6.13 -10.38
CA PRO A 7 -9.85 7.17 -11.34
C PRO A 7 -8.60 7.90 -10.85
N PRO A 8 -7.80 8.51 -11.76
CA PRO A 8 -6.48 9.11 -11.47
C PRO A 8 -6.57 10.43 -10.69
N VAL A 9 -7.61 10.61 -9.87
CA VAL A 9 -7.61 11.64 -8.83
C VAL A 9 -6.78 11.09 -7.68
N ASP A 10 -5.55 11.60 -7.58
CA ASP A 10 -4.52 11.10 -6.66
C ASP A 10 -5.00 11.00 -5.20
N GLY A 11 -5.90 11.88 -4.77
CA GLY A 11 -6.47 11.83 -3.43
C GLY A 11 -7.29 10.56 -3.14
N LYS A 12 -8.16 10.13 -4.07
CA LYS A 12 -9.05 8.97 -3.86
C LYS A 12 -8.33 7.64 -4.08
N ALA A 13 -7.44 7.59 -5.08
CA ALA A 13 -6.65 6.39 -5.37
C ALA A 13 -5.67 6.05 -4.23
N ASN A 14 -4.99 7.06 -3.67
CA ASN A 14 -4.05 6.84 -2.57
C ASN A 14 -4.77 6.38 -1.29
N GLN A 15 -5.92 6.97 -0.96
CA GLN A 15 -6.70 6.55 0.20
C GLN A 15 -7.21 5.11 0.08
N GLN A 16 -7.72 4.71 -1.09
CA GLN A 16 -8.15 3.34 -1.37
C GLN A 16 -6.98 2.36 -1.24
N LEU A 17 -5.82 2.71 -1.81
CA LEU A 17 -4.62 1.90 -1.73
C LEU A 17 -4.13 1.73 -0.29
N ILE A 18 -4.05 2.83 0.46
CA ILE A 18 -3.66 2.82 1.88
C ILE A 18 -4.63 1.95 2.68
N LYS A 19 -5.94 2.11 2.48
CA LYS A 19 -6.96 1.30 3.17
C LYS A 19 -6.86 -0.18 2.82
N PHE A 20 -6.61 -0.50 1.55
CA PHE A 20 -6.43 -1.88 1.08
C PHE A 20 -5.19 -2.50 1.72
N LEU A 21 -4.03 -1.84 1.64
CA LEU A 21 -2.78 -2.32 2.23
C LEU A 21 -2.89 -2.43 3.76
N ALA A 22 -3.45 -1.43 4.43
CA ALA A 22 -3.67 -1.46 5.88
C ALA A 22 -4.45 -2.72 6.30
N ARG A 23 -5.54 -3.05 5.59
CA ARG A 23 -6.35 -4.24 5.88
C ARG A 23 -5.61 -5.54 5.55
N THR A 24 -4.91 -5.60 4.42
CA THR A 24 -4.18 -6.79 3.98
C THR A 24 -3.02 -7.13 4.93
N PHE A 25 -2.29 -6.12 5.39
CA PHE A 25 -1.14 -6.27 6.28
C PHE A 25 -1.51 -6.20 7.79
N GLY A 26 -2.77 -5.98 8.13
CA GLY A 26 -3.25 -5.90 9.51
C GLY A 26 -2.71 -4.70 10.29
N VAL A 27 -2.44 -3.58 9.62
CA VAL A 27 -1.91 -2.34 10.23
C VAL A 27 -2.90 -1.19 10.15
N SER A 28 -2.68 -0.16 10.97
CA SER A 28 -3.44 1.09 10.85
C SER A 28 -3.01 1.90 9.63
N LYS A 29 -3.91 2.77 9.14
CA LYS A 29 -3.65 3.66 8.00
C LYS A 29 -2.42 4.54 8.22
N SER A 30 -2.19 4.97 9.47
CA SER A 30 -1.05 5.80 9.88
C SER A 30 0.28 5.06 9.77
N ARG A 31 0.27 3.73 9.73
CA ARG A 31 1.47 2.90 9.51
C ARG A 31 1.75 2.63 8.03
N VAL A 32 0.91 3.12 7.13
CA VAL A 32 1.11 3.02 5.68
C VAL A 32 1.51 4.39 5.15
N GLU A 33 2.77 4.50 4.75
CA GLU A 33 3.39 5.74 4.31
C GLU A 33 3.65 5.69 2.81
N LEU A 34 3.25 6.72 2.08
CA LEU A 34 3.53 6.83 0.64
C LEU A 34 4.91 7.46 0.47
N LEU A 35 5.92 6.66 0.09
CA LEU A 35 7.28 7.15 -0.13
C LEU A 35 7.41 7.92 -1.45
N SER A 36 6.85 7.38 -2.53
CA SER A 36 7.04 7.95 -3.87
C SER A 36 5.95 7.49 -4.84
N GLY A 37 5.78 8.24 -5.93
CA GLY A 37 4.78 7.91 -6.95
C GLY A 37 3.39 8.39 -6.60
N SER A 38 3.28 9.49 -5.85
CA SER A 38 2.00 10.20 -5.68
C SER A 38 1.37 10.43 -7.04
N SER A 39 2.08 11.02 -8.00
CA SER A 39 1.58 11.34 -9.35
C SER A 39 1.94 10.31 -10.45
N GLY A 40 2.58 9.19 -10.11
CA GLY A 40 3.13 8.24 -11.09
C GLY A 40 2.39 6.90 -11.18
N ARG A 41 2.59 6.16 -12.29
CA ARG A 41 2.09 4.77 -12.46
C ARG A 41 2.73 3.78 -11.47
N ASN A 42 3.93 4.07 -11.00
CA ASN A 42 4.66 3.27 -10.01
C ASN A 42 4.58 3.95 -8.64
N LYS A 43 3.79 3.37 -7.73
CA LYS A 43 3.65 3.85 -6.35
C LYS A 43 4.51 3.01 -5.41
N ARG A 44 5.39 3.65 -4.63
CA ARG A 44 6.15 3.02 -3.54
C ARG A 44 5.53 3.41 -2.21
N LEU A 45 5.11 2.40 -1.45
CA LEU A 45 4.55 2.57 -0.12
C LEU A 45 5.37 1.77 0.88
N ARG A 46 5.56 2.34 2.06
CA ARG A 46 6.20 1.71 3.20
C ARG A 46 5.14 1.33 4.21
N ILE A 47 5.23 0.10 4.70
CA ILE A 47 4.33 -0.44 5.72
C ILE A 47 5.15 -0.67 6.97
N HIS A 48 4.85 0.08 8.02
CA HIS A 48 5.53 -0.03 9.30
C HIS A 48 4.88 -1.12 10.15
N GLN A 49 5.70 -2.08 10.62
CA GLN A 49 5.28 -3.18 11.49
C GLN A 49 4.03 -3.94 10.96
N PRO A 50 4.11 -4.60 9.79
CA PRO A 50 3.04 -5.44 9.30
C PRO A 50 2.74 -6.56 10.31
N GLN A 51 1.48 -6.66 10.74
CA GLN A 51 1.05 -7.73 11.65
C GLN A 51 0.73 -9.03 10.91
N ARG A 52 0.45 -8.93 9.62
CA ARG A 52 0.17 -10.08 8.75
C ARG A 52 0.86 -9.87 7.41
N LEU A 53 1.38 -10.96 6.85
CA LEU A 53 1.88 -10.99 5.48
C LEU A 53 0.92 -11.86 4.66
N PRO A 54 0.34 -11.34 3.56
CA PRO A 54 -0.48 -12.17 2.67
C PRO A 54 0.38 -13.24 1.98
N PRO A 55 -0.22 -14.37 1.57
CA PRO A 55 0.51 -15.44 0.88
C PRO A 55 1.16 -14.90 -0.41
N GLY A 56 2.42 -15.26 -0.63
CA GLY A 56 3.24 -14.77 -1.75
C GLY A 56 4.01 -13.48 -1.47
N ILE A 57 3.86 -12.87 -0.29
CA ILE A 57 4.77 -11.84 0.22
C ILE A 57 5.60 -12.48 1.32
N HIS A 58 6.86 -12.75 1.02
CA HIS A 58 7.84 -13.16 2.00
C HIS A 58 8.44 -11.91 2.63
N SER A 59 8.65 -11.94 3.95
CA SER A 59 9.64 -11.07 4.58
C SER A 59 10.91 -11.22 3.76
N ALA A 60 11.51 -10.12 3.32
CA ALA A 60 12.85 -10.19 2.75
C ALA A 60 13.81 -10.59 3.88
N GLU A 61 13.87 -11.88 4.16
CA GLU A 61 15.00 -12.50 4.83
C GLU A 61 16.14 -12.58 3.82
N MET A 62 17.33 -12.26 4.32
CA MET A 62 18.56 -12.00 3.60
C MET A 62 19.04 -13.17 2.76
#